data_AF-A0A2H1VZ52-F1
#
_entry.id   AF-A0A2H1VZ52-F1
#
_cell.length_a   1.000
_cell.length_b   1.000
_cell.length_c   1.000
_cell.angle_alpha   90.00
_cell.angle_beta   90.00
_cell.angle_gamma   90.00
#
_symmetry.space_group_name_H-M   'P 1'
#
loop_
_entity.id
_entity.type
_entity.pdbx_description
1 polymer ?
#
loop_
_entity_poly.entity_id
_entity_poly.type
_entity_poly.pdbx_seq_one_letter_code
_entity_poly.pdbx_strand_id
1 'polypeptide(L)'
;EPPPLVNVTVHASTILALILWNVAGDGGHPIIDFTAQYRSAAPVNGTLEPWRPISPNHISPNSRQVDVYHLDTNASYWFRVWATNALGPGPPVEVLATTLYSDQEAGESSLYTFMKWRLRGTLYV
;
A
#
# COMPACT_ATOMS: atom_id res chain seq x y z
N GLU A 1 25.21 -23.06 -30.53
CA GLU A 1 24.43 -22.28 -29.54
C GLU A 1 24.63 -22.87 -28.15
N PRO A 2 24.47 -22.11 -27.06
CA PRO A 2 24.53 -22.67 -25.71
C PRO A 2 23.37 -23.66 -25.48
N PRO A 3 23.57 -24.73 -24.70
CA PRO A 3 22.50 -25.67 -24.37
C PRO A 3 21.43 -25.04 -23.46
N PRO A 4 20.17 -25.53 -23.50
CA PRO A 4 19.09 -25.03 -22.65
C PRO A 4 19.37 -25.21 -21.15
N LEU A 5 18.82 -24.30 -20.34
CA LEU A 5 18.86 -24.42 -18.88
C LEU A 5 17.97 -25.57 -18.41
N VAL A 6 18.46 -26.33 -17.43
CA VAL A 6 17.72 -27.40 -16.74
C VAL A 6 17.45 -26.99 -15.29
N ASN A 7 16.36 -27.47 -14.71
CA ASN A 7 15.93 -27.21 -13.32
C ASN A 7 15.55 -25.74 -13.02
N VAL A 8 14.87 -25.07 -13.94
CA VAL A 8 14.32 -23.73 -13.70
C VAL A 8 13.06 -23.84 -12.83
N THR A 9 13.05 -23.19 -11.66
CA THR A 9 11.87 -23.11 -10.76
C THR A 9 11.42 -21.65 -10.58
N VAL A 10 10.12 -21.47 -10.36
CA VAL A 10 9.51 -20.16 -10.08
C VAL A 10 8.73 -20.26 -8.76
N HIS A 11 9.02 -19.36 -7.84
CA HIS A 11 8.27 -19.20 -6.60
C HIS A 11 7.47 -17.90 -6.65
N ALA A 12 6.15 -18.00 -6.84
CA ALA A 12 5.26 -16.85 -6.80
C ALA A 12 4.83 -16.58 -5.34
N SER A 13 4.81 -15.31 -4.93
CA SER A 13 4.28 -14.87 -3.64
C SER A 13 3.57 -13.52 -3.81
N THR A 14 2.41 -13.37 -3.18
CA THR A 14 1.64 -12.11 -3.11
C THR A 14 1.20 -11.86 -1.68
N ILE A 15 2.07 -11.25 -0.89
CA ILE A 15 1.66 -10.63 0.37
C ILE A 15 1.33 -9.16 0.05
N LEU A 16 0.09 -8.78 0.32
CA LEU A 16 -0.54 -7.53 -0.12
C LEU A 16 -0.97 -6.66 1.07
N ALA A 17 -0.86 -5.35 0.93
CA ALA A 17 -1.57 -4.38 1.75
C ALA A 17 -2.37 -3.43 0.86
N LEU A 18 -3.62 -3.16 1.25
CA LEU A 18 -4.48 -2.15 0.62
C LEU A 18 -4.51 -0.90 1.49
N ILE A 19 -3.97 0.19 0.99
CA ILE A 19 -4.07 1.49 1.65
C ILE A 19 -5.31 2.21 1.11
N LEU A 20 -6.19 2.64 2.00
CA LEU A 20 -7.41 3.39 1.69
C LEU A 20 -7.34 4.78 2.33
N TRP A 21 -7.80 5.82 1.61
CA TRP A 21 -7.84 7.18 2.14
C TRP A 21 -9.05 7.98 1.65
N ASN A 22 -9.34 9.06 2.37
CA ASN A 22 -10.28 10.11 1.98
C ASN A 22 -9.55 11.45 1.93
N VAL A 23 -10.07 12.38 1.13
CA VAL A 23 -9.55 13.75 1.02
C VAL A 23 -10.43 14.67 1.84
N ALA A 24 -9.86 15.33 2.85
CA ALA A 24 -10.57 16.30 3.69
C ALA A 24 -10.63 17.70 3.06
N GLY A 25 -9.67 18.03 2.19
CA GLY A 25 -9.55 19.31 1.50
C GLY A 25 -8.29 19.33 0.65
N ASP A 26 -8.14 20.38 -0.17
CA ASP A 26 -7.05 20.53 -1.15
C ASP A 26 -6.14 21.74 -0.86
N GLY A 27 -6.44 22.48 0.21
CA GLY A 27 -5.69 23.68 0.60
C GLY A 27 -5.89 24.86 -0.37
N GLY A 28 -6.98 24.88 -1.13
CA GLY A 28 -7.30 25.98 -2.06
C GLY A 28 -6.72 25.80 -3.47
N HIS A 29 -6.00 24.71 -3.72
CA HIS A 29 -5.52 24.34 -5.06
C HIS A 29 -5.80 22.86 -5.34
N PRO A 30 -6.25 22.50 -6.56
CA PRO A 30 -6.54 21.10 -6.88
C PRO A 30 -5.35 20.17 -6.63
N ILE A 31 -5.63 19.01 -6.05
CA ILE A 31 -4.65 17.93 -5.90
C ILE A 31 -4.25 17.44 -7.31
N ILE A 32 -2.95 17.33 -7.55
CA ILE A 32 -2.38 16.86 -8.82
C ILE A 32 -2.04 15.36 -8.78
N ASP A 33 -1.59 14.85 -7.63
CA ASP A 33 -1.34 13.43 -7.40
C ASP A 33 -1.32 13.10 -5.90
N PHE A 34 -1.29 11.81 -5.61
CA PHE A 34 -0.82 11.29 -4.33
C PHE A 34 0.49 10.54 -4.51
N THR A 35 1.31 10.56 -3.47
CA THR A 35 2.49 9.71 -3.36
C THR A 35 2.36 8.85 -2.11
N ALA A 36 2.76 7.58 -2.21
CA ALA A 36 2.77 6.66 -1.09
C ALA A 36 4.12 5.94 -0.97
N GLN A 37 4.51 5.64 0.26
CA GLN A 37 5.76 4.95 0.59
C GLN A 37 5.55 3.98 1.75
N TYR A 38 6.48 3.03 1.89
CA TYR A 38 6.49 2.08 3.00
C TYR A 38 7.91 1.74 3.46
N ARG A 39 8.06 1.26 4.70
CA ARG A 39 9.32 0.71 5.22
C ARG A 39 9.05 -0.34 6.28
N SER A 40 10.01 -1.22 6.54
CA SER A 40 9.94 -2.12 7.69
C SER A 40 9.79 -1.31 8.99
N ALA A 41 8.92 -1.77 9.89
CA ALA A 41 8.82 -1.21 11.23
C ALA A 41 9.89 -1.78 12.17
N ALA A 42 10.47 -2.93 11.83
CA ALA A 42 11.56 -3.54 12.57
C ALA A 42 12.90 -2.92 12.14
N PRO A 43 13.71 -2.39 13.09
CA PRO A 43 15.06 -1.94 12.78
C PRO A 43 15.97 -3.10 12.36
N VAL A 44 16.84 -2.85 11.38
CA VAL A 44 17.94 -3.76 11.02
C VAL A 44 19.22 -3.18 11.64
N ASN A 45 19.90 -3.97 12.48
CA ASN A 45 21.09 -3.54 13.22
C ASN A 45 20.89 -2.22 14.01
N GLY A 46 19.70 -2.04 14.59
CA GLY A 46 19.34 -0.84 15.37
C GLY A 46 18.96 0.38 14.52
N THR A 47 18.93 0.27 13.19
CA THR A 47 18.59 1.37 12.28
C THR A 47 17.32 1.05 11.49
N LEU A 48 16.43 2.03 11.32
CA LEU A 48 15.26 1.88 10.45
C LEU A 48 15.68 1.96 8.99
N GLU A 49 15.11 1.07 8.18
CA GLU A 49 15.30 1.12 6.74
C GLU A 49 14.75 2.43 6.14
N PRO A 50 15.32 2.87 5.00
CA PRO A 50 14.77 4.01 4.27
C PRO A 50 13.37 3.70 3.73
N TRP A 51 12.60 4.77 3.50
CA TRP A 51 11.30 4.67 2.85
C TRP A 51 11.44 4.21 1.40
N ARG A 52 10.67 3.20 1.04
CA ARG A 52 10.56 2.64 -0.31
C ARG A 52 9.31 3.19 -1.01
N PRO A 53 9.38 3.55 -2.31
CA PRO A 53 8.20 3.99 -3.05
C PRO A 53 7.18 2.87 -3.24
N ILE A 54 5.91 3.23 -3.22
CA ILE A 54 4.80 2.37 -3.67
C ILE A 54 4.50 2.77 -5.12
N SER A 55 4.46 1.79 -6.02
CA SER A 55 4.12 2.05 -7.42
C SER A 55 2.60 2.07 -7.62
N PRO A 56 2.06 3.02 -8.41
CA PRO A 56 2.77 4.07 -9.13
C PRO A 56 3.22 5.23 -8.21
N ASN A 57 4.36 5.85 -8.52
CA ASN A 57 4.89 6.97 -7.74
C ASN A 57 4.02 8.24 -7.81
N HIS A 58 3.21 8.37 -8.87
CA HIS A 58 2.22 9.44 -9.07
C HIS A 58 0.84 8.81 -9.19
N ILE A 59 0.16 8.68 -8.07
CA ILE A 59 -1.17 8.08 -8.01
C ILE A 59 -2.18 9.16 -8.44
N SER A 60 -3.13 8.80 -9.30
CA SER A 60 -4.16 9.72 -9.80
C SER A 60 -4.84 10.51 -8.67
N PRO A 61 -5.14 11.81 -8.87
CA PRO A 61 -5.87 12.62 -7.89
C PRO A 61 -7.31 12.13 -7.66
N ASN A 62 -7.82 11.26 -8.54
CA ASN A 62 -9.10 10.59 -8.38
C ASN A 62 -9.02 9.24 -7.64
N SER A 63 -7.84 8.77 -7.27
CA SER A 63 -7.70 7.54 -6.51
C SER A 63 -7.96 7.77 -5.02
N ARG A 64 -8.55 6.77 -4.37
CA ARG A 64 -8.76 6.70 -2.92
C ARG A 64 -8.09 5.46 -2.31
N GLN A 65 -7.31 4.76 -3.13
CA GLN A 65 -6.66 3.52 -2.75
C GLN A 65 -5.38 3.23 -3.56
N VAL A 66 -4.48 2.44 -2.98
CA VAL A 66 -3.33 1.83 -3.66
C VAL A 66 -2.98 0.49 -3.04
N ASP A 67 -2.60 -0.46 -3.88
CA ASP A 67 -2.10 -1.77 -3.46
C ASP A 67 -0.58 -1.73 -3.27
N VAL A 68 -0.09 -2.42 -2.24
CA VAL A 68 1.33 -2.64 -1.99
C VAL A 68 1.60 -4.13 -2.09
N TYR A 69 2.58 -4.51 -2.89
CA TYR A 69 2.94 -5.89 -3.18
C TYR A 69 4.31 -6.26 -2.60
N HIS A 70 4.61 -7.56 -2.61
CA HIS A 70 5.91 -8.13 -2.21
C HIS A 70 6.34 -7.78 -0.78
N LEU A 71 5.37 -7.73 0.13
CA LEU A 71 5.67 -7.66 1.56
C LEU A 71 6.11 -9.04 2.07
N ASP A 72 6.72 -9.11 3.25
CA ASP A 72 7.00 -10.37 3.94
C ASP A 72 5.80 -10.73 4.82
N THR A 73 5.52 -12.03 5.04
CA THR A 73 4.47 -12.46 5.96
C THR A 73 4.89 -12.22 7.41
N ASN A 74 3.91 -11.99 8.29
CA ASN A 74 4.15 -11.80 9.72
C ASN A 74 5.17 -10.69 10.04
N ALA A 75 5.26 -9.69 9.16
CA ALA A 75 6.11 -8.52 9.31
C ALA A 75 5.27 -7.24 9.45
N SER A 76 5.76 -6.33 10.30
CA SER A 76 5.15 -5.01 10.49
C SER A 76 5.83 -3.97 9.61
N TYR A 77 5.03 -3.10 9.00
CA TYR A 77 5.48 -2.03 8.12
C TYR A 77 4.82 -0.71 8.51
N TRP A 78 5.60 0.36 8.42
CA TRP A 78 5.05 1.70 8.35
C TRP A 78 4.73 2.03 6.90
N PHE A 79 3.54 2.56 6.68
CA PHE A 79 3.08 3.11 5.41
C PHE A 79 2.88 4.60 5.59
N ARG A 80 3.09 5.38 4.54
CA ARG A 80 2.75 6.79 4.53
C ARG A 80 2.20 7.23 3.19
N VAL A 81 1.24 8.15 3.21
CA VAL A 81 0.62 8.73 2.02
C VAL A 81 0.44 10.22 2.19
N TRP A 82 0.63 10.98 1.12
CA TRP A 82 0.36 12.42 1.08
C TRP A 82 -0.16 12.84 -0.29
N ALA A 83 -0.85 13.99 -0.32
CA ALA A 83 -1.28 14.64 -1.53
C ALA A 83 -0.25 15.69 -1.97
N THR A 84 -0.14 15.91 -3.27
CA THR A 84 0.61 17.03 -3.86
C THR A 84 -0.38 17.94 -4.58
N ASN A 85 -0.23 19.26 -4.45
CA ASN A 85 -0.92 20.24 -5.27
C ASN A 85 0.10 21.20 -5.90
N ALA A 86 -0.38 22.29 -6.53
CA ALA A 86 0.50 23.29 -7.16
C ALA A 86 1.47 23.98 -6.20
N LEU A 87 1.20 23.99 -4.89
CA LEU A 87 2.09 24.54 -3.87
C LEU A 87 3.16 23.54 -3.39
N GLY A 88 3.02 22.26 -3.73
CA GLY A 88 3.93 21.19 -3.38
C GLY A 88 3.29 20.07 -2.57
N PRO A 89 4.11 19.20 -1.96
CA PRO A 89 3.63 18.08 -1.17
C PRO A 89 3.08 18.55 0.19
N GLY A 90 1.92 18.03 0.55
CA GLY A 90 1.35 18.14 1.90
C GLY A 90 2.04 17.23 2.91
N PRO A 91 1.63 17.30 4.20
CA PRO A 91 2.18 16.43 5.23
C PRO A 91 1.81 14.96 5.01
N PRO A 92 2.73 14.01 5.25
CA PRO A 92 2.43 12.58 5.21
C PRO A 92 1.60 12.13 6.40
N VAL A 93 0.63 11.27 6.14
CA VAL A 93 -0.07 10.50 7.17
C VAL A 93 0.56 9.11 7.23
N GLU A 94 1.04 8.71 8.41
CA GLU A 94 1.68 7.41 8.62
C GLU A 94 0.74 6.41 9.33
N VAL A 95 0.79 5.15 8.92
CA VAL A 95 -0.02 4.05 9.49
C VAL A 95 0.86 2.81 9.66
N LEU A 96 0.76 2.16 10.81
CA LEU A 96 1.41 0.87 11.09
C LEU A 96 0.46 -0.28 10.77
N ALA A 97 0.92 -1.27 10.02
CA ALA A 97 0.18 -2.51 9.81
C ALA A 97 1.10 -3.73 9.80
N THR A 98 0.54 -4.88 10.18
CA THR A 98 1.24 -6.16 10.20
C THR A 98 0.58 -7.11 9.20
N THR A 99 1.37 -7.65 8.28
CA THR A 99 0.94 -8.72 7.39
C THR A 99 0.72 -10.01 8.18
N LEU A 100 -0.26 -10.83 7.82
CA LEU A 100 -0.49 -12.14 8.45
C LEU A 100 0.00 -13.27 7.53
N TYR A 101 0.08 -14.50 8.04
CA TYR A 101 0.29 -15.69 7.21
C TYR A 101 -0.92 -15.92 6.29
N SER A 102 -0.67 -16.48 5.11
CA SER A 102 -1.58 -16.57 3.95
C SER A 102 -3.06 -16.91 4.25
N ASP A 103 -3.95 -16.23 3.50
CA ASP A 103 -5.37 -16.44 3.14
C ASP A 103 -6.40 -16.97 4.16
N GLN A 104 -6.08 -17.85 5.11
CA GLN A 104 -7.08 -18.45 6.01
C GLN A 104 -7.55 -17.48 7.11
N GLU A 105 -6.65 -16.72 7.73
CA GLU A 105 -7.01 -15.74 8.78
C GLU A 105 -7.27 -14.33 8.21
N ALA A 106 -6.57 -13.98 7.12
CA ALA A 106 -6.78 -12.73 6.39
C ALA A 106 -8.08 -12.75 5.57
N GLY A 107 -8.49 -13.92 5.04
CA GLY A 107 -9.72 -14.05 4.25
C GLY A 107 -10.97 -13.65 5.04
N GLU A 108 -11.10 -14.12 6.29
CA GLU A 108 -12.27 -13.81 7.11
C GLU A 108 -12.30 -12.35 7.58
N SER A 109 -11.15 -11.79 7.99
CA SER A 109 -11.08 -10.42 8.51
C SER A 109 -11.07 -9.35 7.40
N SER A 110 -10.32 -9.60 6.32
CA SER A 110 -10.21 -8.68 5.19
C SER A 110 -11.41 -8.74 4.27
N LEU A 111 -12.00 -9.92 3.96
CA LEU A 111 -13.25 -9.96 3.17
C LEU A 111 -14.41 -9.37 3.95
N TYR A 112 -14.52 -9.61 5.26
CA TYR A 112 -15.58 -8.98 6.07
C TYR A 112 -15.45 -7.46 6.09
N THR A 113 -14.23 -6.94 6.27
CA THR A 113 -13.96 -5.49 6.21
C THR A 113 -14.24 -4.94 4.80
N PHE A 114 -13.70 -5.59 3.76
CA PHE A 114 -13.84 -5.19 2.35
C PHE A 114 -15.30 -5.23 1.88
N MET A 115 -16.06 -6.28 2.22
CA MET A 115 -17.51 -6.39 1.92
C MET A 115 -18.32 -5.34 2.67
N LYS A 116 -18.00 -5.08 3.94
CA LYS A 116 -18.69 -4.06 4.74
C LYS A 116 -18.47 -2.65 4.18
N TRP A 117 -17.29 -2.36 3.63
CA TRP A 117 -17.02 -1.10 2.92
C TRP A 117 -17.71 -1.05 1.55
N ARG A 118 -17.68 -2.13 0.76
CA ARG A 118 -18.30 -2.20 -0.56
C ARG A 118 -19.83 -2.02 -0.52
N LEU A 119 -20.49 -2.59 0.50
CA LEU A 119 -21.94 -2.45 0.68
C LEU A 119 -22.35 -1.07 1.20
N ARG A 120 -21.52 -0.40 2.02
CA ARG A 120 -21.78 0.97 2.49
C ARG A 120 -21.61 2.04 1.40
N GLY A 121 -20.85 1.75 0.35
CA GLY A 121 -20.69 2.63 -0.81
C GLY A 121 -21.82 2.53 -1.86
N THR A 122 -22.77 1.60 -1.71
CA THR A 122 -23.85 1.39 -2.71
C THR A 122 -25.18 2.04 -2.31
N LEU A 123 -25.21 2.84 -1.24
CA LEU A 123 -26.44 3.51 -0.79
C LEU A 123 -26.33 5.05 -0.81
N TYR A 124 -25.72 5.63 -1.84
CA TYR A 124 -25.97 7.03 -2.23
C TYR A 124 -25.77 7.15 -3.75
N VAL A 125 -26.82 6.80 -4.49
CA VAL A 125 -27.08 7.34 -5.84
C VAL A 125 -28.53 7.83 -5.83
#